data_AF-A0A961TZQ4-F1
#
_entry.id   AF-A0A961TZQ4-F1
#
_cell.length_a   1.000
_cell.length_b   1.000
_cell.length_c   1.000
_cell.angle_alpha   90.00
_cell.angle_beta   90.00
_cell.angle_gamma   90.00
#
_symmetry.space_group_name_H-M   'P 1'
#
loop_
_entity.id
_entity.type
_entity.pdbx_description
1 polymer ?
#
loop_
_entity_poly.entity_id
_entity_poly.type
_entity_poly.pdbx_seq_one_letter_code
_entity_poly.pdbx_strand_id
1 'polypeptide(L)' 'MTIQLTHLQHLEAEAIHIFREVAATFSRPVMLYSVGKDSAVLLHLAMKAFYPAPPPFPILHVDTTWKFR' A
#
# COMPACT_ATOMS: atom_id res chain seq x y z
N MET A 1 -16.90 9.69 -23.46
CA MET A 1 -15.45 9.84 -23.68
C MET A 1 -14.73 9.12 -22.57
N THR A 2 -13.85 8.17 -22.88
CA THR A 2 -12.94 7.57 -21.90
C THR A 2 -11.76 8.50 -21.71
N ILE A 3 -11.55 8.97 -20.48
CA ILE A 3 -10.36 9.75 -20.12
C ILE A 3 -9.15 8.81 -20.24
N GLN A 4 -8.15 9.20 -21.03
CA GLN A 4 -6.87 8.50 -21.04
C GLN A 4 -6.19 8.75 -19.70
N LEU A 5 -5.90 7.68 -18.97
CA LEU A 5 -5.18 7.79 -17.71
C LEU A 5 -3.72 8.16 -17.98
N THR A 6 -3.15 8.96 -17.10
CA THR A 6 -1.70 9.16 -17.08
C THR A 6 -1.01 7.87 -16.65
N HIS A 7 0.30 7.77 -16.91
CA HIS A 7 1.10 6.64 -16.46
C HIS A 7 0.98 6.38 -14.95
N LEU A 8 1.05 7.45 -14.12
CA LEU A 8 0.92 7.32 -12.67
C LEU A 8 -0.48 6.91 -12.22
N GLN A 9 -1.53 7.35 -12.92
CA GLN A 9 -2.89 6.92 -12.62
C GLN A 9 -3.10 5.43 -12.94
N HIS A 10 -2.48 4.93 -14.01
CA HIS A 10 -2.48 3.51 -14.31
C HIS A 10 -1.79 2.69 -13.20
N LEU A 11 -0.57 3.09 -12.80
CA LEU A 11 0.17 2.40 -11.74
C LEU A 11 -0.55 2.45 -10.39
N GLU A 12 -1.16 3.59 -10.06
CA GLU A 12 -1.95 3.74 -8.84
C GLU A 12 -3.17 2.80 -8.83
N ALA A 13 -3.91 2.73 -9.95
CA ALA A 13 -5.06 1.85 -10.07
C ALA A 13 -4.67 0.37 -9.95
N GLU A 14 -3.56 -0.03 -10.58
CA GLU A 14 -3.01 -1.39 -10.50
C GLU A 14 -2.60 -1.74 -9.06
N ALA A 15 -1.87 -0.86 -8.38
CA ALA A 15 -1.46 -1.09 -7.00
C ALA A 15 -2.66 -1.19 -6.05
N ILE A 16 -3.68 -0.33 -6.20
CA ILE A 16 -4.93 -0.39 -5.42
C ILE A 16 -5.65 -1.72 -5.65
N HIS A 17 -5.70 -2.19 -6.90
CA HIS A 17 -6.30 -3.49 -7.22
C HIS A 17 -5.58 -4.62 -6.48
N ILE A 18 -4.24 -4.66 -6.53
CA ILE A 18 -3.43 -5.67 -5.83
C ILE A 18 -3.69 -5.65 -4.31
N PHE A 19 -3.75 -4.47 -3.69
CA PHE A 19 -4.07 -4.36 -2.26
C PHE A 19 -5.43 -4.98 -1.91
N ARG A 20 -6.45 -4.73 -2.73
CA ARG A 20 -7.80 -5.25 -2.51
C ARG A 20 -7.88 -6.75 -2.72
N GLU A 21 -7.22 -7.29 -3.75
CA GLU A 21 -7.15 -8.74 -3.98
C GLU A 21 -6.47 -9.47 -2.82
N VAL A 22 -5.37 -8.92 -2.30
CA VAL A 22 -4.69 -9.49 -1.13
C VAL A 22 -5.61 -9.48 0.09
N ALA A 23 -6.29 -8.36 0.35
CA ALA A 23 -7.22 -8.26 1.47
C ALA A 23 -8.45 -9.18 1.33
N ALA A 24 -8.89 -9.47 0.10
CA ALA A 24 -10.00 -10.38 -0.16
C ALA A 24 -9.61 -11.86 -0.06
N THR A 25 -8.36 -12.20 -0.40
CA THR A 25 -7.93 -13.60 -0.58
C THR A 25 -7.17 -14.17 0.61
N PHE A 26 -6.43 -13.34 1.36
CA PHE A 26 -5.58 -13.80 2.45
C PHE A 26 -6.21 -13.52 3.82
N SER A 27 -6.10 -14.48 4.74
CA SER A 27 -6.71 -14.36 6.08
C SER A 27 -5.93 -13.48 7.06
N ARG A 28 -4.60 -13.35 6.88
CA ARG A 28 -3.71 -12.61 7.78
C ARG A 28 -2.60 -11.84 7.03
N PRO A 29 -2.94 -10.93 6.10
CA PRO A 29 -1.93 -10.12 5.44
C PRO A 29 -1.28 -9.13 6.41
N VAL A 30 -0.06 -8.70 6.10
CA VAL A 30 0.66 -7.65 6.81
C VAL A 30 1.40 -6.79 5.80
N MET A 31 1.40 -5.48 6.01
CA MET A 31 2.18 -4.56 5.20
C MET A 31 3.53 -4.29 5.88
N LEU A 32 4.64 -4.61 5.19
CA LEU A 32 5.97 -4.28 5.68
C LEU A 32 6.26 -2.79 5.43
N TYR A 33 6.64 -2.08 6.50
CA TYR A 33 6.94 -0.66 6.46
C TYR A 33 8.37 -0.39 6.93
N SER A 34 9.19 0.18 6.05
CA SER A 34 10.62 0.40 6.29
C SER A 34 10.98 1.81 6.72
N VAL A 35 10.01 2.74 6.77
CA VAL A 35 10.23 4.20 6.95
C VAL A 35 10.97 4.82 5.75
N GLY A 36 11.12 4.07 4.64
CA GLY A 36 11.68 4.57 3.38
C GLY A 36 10.61 5.08 2.41
N LYS A 37 11.06 5.76 1.35
CA LYS A 37 10.19 6.37 0.32
C LYS A 37 9.20 5.40 -0.29
N ASP A 38 9.63 4.18 -0.62
CA ASP A 38 8.79 3.21 -1.32
C ASP A 38 7.69 2.68 -0.40
N SER A 39 8.04 2.38 0.85
CA SER A 39 7.07 1.98 1.87
C SER A 39 6.08 3.10 2.23
N ALA A 40 6.49 4.36 2.12
CA ALA A 40 5.60 5.50 2.29
C ALA A 40 4.58 5.64 1.14
N VAL A 41 5.03 5.44 -0.11
CA VAL A 41 4.14 5.39 -1.27
C VAL A 41 3.15 4.23 -1.15
N LEU A 42 3.62 3.04 -0.79
CA LEU A 42 2.74 1.89 -0.57
C LEU A 42 1.73 2.15 0.55
N LEU A 43 2.12 2.83 1.64
CA LEU A 43 1.19 3.18 2.72
C LEU A 43 0.11 4.13 2.22
N HIS A 44 0.50 5.14 1.44
CA HIS A 44 -0.46 6.06 0.82
C HIS A 44 -1.44 5.32 -0.11
N LEU A 45 -0.94 4.41 -0.95
CA LEU A 45 -1.76 3.58 -1.83
C LEU A 45 -2.70 2.65 -1.06
N ALA A 46 -2.24 2.04 0.04
CA ALA A 46 -3.07 1.24 0.92
C ALA A 46 -4.20 2.07 1.53
N MET A 47 -3.90 3.28 2.02
CA MET A 47 -4.94 4.20 2.52
C MET A 47 -5.96 4.55 1.45
N LYS A 48 -5.53 4.77 0.20
CA LYS A 48 -6.45 5.00 -0.93
C LYS A 48 -7.27 3.77 -1.30
N ALA A 49 -6.69 2.57 -1.20
CA ALA A 49 -7.37 1.33 -1.54
C ALA A 49 -8.57 1.05 -0.62
N PHE A 50 -8.49 1.45 0.65
CA PHE A 50 -9.51 1.13 1.66
C PHE A 50 -10.33 2.33 2.16
N TYR A 51 -10.06 3.55 1.67
CA TYR A 51 -10.88 4.72 1.98
C TYR A 51 -12.38 4.44 1.76
N PRO A 52 -13.28 4.82 2.69
CA PRO A 52 -13.04 5.67 3.87
C PRO A 52 -12.56 4.94 5.13
N ALA A 53 -12.39 3.62 5.08
CA ALA A 53 -11.91 2.82 6.21
C ALA A 53 -10.37 2.71 6.22
N PRO A 54 -9.75 2.41 7.38
CA PRO A 54 -8.35 2.02 7.41
C PRO A 54 -8.13 0.67 6.69
N PRO A 55 -6.89 0.38 6.22
CA PRO A 55 -6.56 -0.94 5.67
C PRO A 55 -6.86 -2.06 6.66
N PRO A 56 -7.47 -3.18 6.24
CA PRO A 56 -7.89 -4.28 7.11
C PRO A 56 -6.73 -5.20 7.53
N PHE A 57 -5.51 -4.68 7.57
CA PHE A 57 -4.30 -5.43 7.93
C PHE A 57 -3.32 -4.57 8.74
N PRO A 58 -2.53 -5.19 9.63
CA PRO A 58 -1.51 -4.49 10.39
C PRO A 58 -0.35 -4.01 9.49
N ILE A 59 0.34 -3.00 9.98
CA ILE A 59 1.62 -2.52 9.45
C ILE A 59 2.73 -3.03 10.36
N LEU A 60 3.80 -3.59 9.80
CA LEU A 60 4.92 -4.13 10.54
C LEU A 60 6.23 -3.44 10.15
N HIS A 61 6.94 -2.95 11.15
CA HIS A 61 8.30 -2.47 11.02
C HIS A 61 9.27 -3.47 11.66
N VAL A 62 10.30 -3.88 10.92
CA VAL A 62 11.41 -4.66 11.47
C VAL A 62 12.51 -3.70 11.90
N ASP A 63 12.72 -3.52 13.20
CA ASP A 63 13.79 -2.67 13.72
C ASP A 63 15.12 -3.43 13.78
N THR A 64 16.15 -2.89 13.14
CA THR A 64 17.50 -3.45 13.14
C THR A 64 18.38 -2.85 14.23
N THR A 65 17.93 -1.79 14.93
CA THR A 65 18.68 -0.99 15.90
C THR A 65 19.82 -0.12 15.32
N TRP A 66 20.02 -0.13 13.99
CA TRP A 66 21.08 0.60 13.27
C TRP A 66 20.59 1.76 12.40
N LYS A 67 19.28 2.04 12.36
CA LYS A 67 18.71 3.03 11.45
C LYS A 67 19.02 4.45 11.91
N PHE A 68 19.49 5.29 10.99
CA PHE A 68 19.77 6.73 11.19
C PHE A 68 20.77 7.06 12.32
N ARG A 69 21.66 6.13 12.64
CA ARG A 69 22.84 6.37 13.47
C ARG A 69 24.05 6.74 12.64
#